data_AF-A0A3R9EUH0-F1
#
_entry.id   AF-A0A3R9EUH0-F1
#
_cell.length_a   1.000
_cell.length_b   1.000
_cell.length_c   1.000
_cell.angle_alpha   90.00
_cell.angle_beta   90.00
_cell.angle_gamma   90.00
#
_symmetry.space_group_name_H-M   'P 1'
#
loop_
_entity.id
_entity.type
_entity.pdbx_description
1 polymer ?
#
loop_
_entity_poly.entity_id
_entity_poly.type
_entity_poly.pdbx_seq_one_letter_code
_entity_poly.pdbx_strand_id
1 'polypeptide(L)'
;MTTKSKQLVRAGHELASELKADCGAVDVRSVAALLNELADALDVQSARSDALAAALKASEANDADARCHVAEPEEKCAALAAENAALKSAHPQPFGPEMMKALDAYEKHQDEVPETGMLDAFFILRDSIRVTTPATDAWVNEQRDAILDATFKAAKQEVERRFGRTFQDCAWLARRNSDTQMKGAVEMAEWVELYAAQFRGSQDGGTRE
;
A
#
# COMPACT_ATOMS: atom_id res chain seq x y z
N MET A 1 49.90 -83.78 -18.42
CA MET A 1 48.78 -82.81 -18.30
C MET A 1 48.10 -82.66 -19.65
N THR A 2 46.79 -82.95 -19.73
CA THR A 2 45.97 -82.88 -20.95
C THR A 2 45.78 -81.43 -21.40
N THR A 3 45.54 -81.21 -22.70
CA THR A 3 45.36 -79.90 -23.35
C THR A 3 44.33 -79.00 -22.67
N LYS A 4 43.25 -79.59 -22.13
CA LYS A 4 42.22 -78.87 -21.35
C LYS A 4 42.79 -78.19 -20.10
N SER A 5 43.66 -78.86 -19.32
CA SER A 5 44.27 -78.24 -18.13
C SER A 5 45.16 -77.05 -18.49
N LYS A 6 45.85 -77.09 -19.64
CA LYS A 6 46.68 -75.96 -20.10
C LYS A 6 45.85 -74.75 -20.51
N GLN A 7 44.72 -74.97 -21.17
CA GLN A 7 43.80 -73.90 -21.57
C GLN A 7 43.15 -73.23 -20.36
N LEU A 8 42.73 -74.01 -19.36
CA LEU A 8 42.14 -73.48 -18.14
C LEU A 8 43.12 -72.62 -17.34
N VAL A 9 44.38 -73.05 -17.24
CA VAL A 9 45.45 -72.28 -16.59
C VAL A 9 45.72 -70.97 -17.35
N ARG A 10 45.73 -70.99 -18.69
CA ARG A 10 45.89 -69.78 -19.50
C ARG A 10 44.73 -68.80 -19.32
N ALA A 11 43.50 -69.29 -19.37
CA ALA A 11 42.30 -68.48 -19.12
C ALA A 11 42.29 -67.92 -17.68
N GLY A 12 42.76 -68.69 -16.70
CA GLY A 12 42.93 -68.22 -15.33
C GLY A 12 43.99 -67.11 -15.20
N HIS A 13 45.11 -67.23 -15.92
CA HIS A 13 46.12 -66.16 -15.98
C HIS A 13 45.61 -64.90 -16.69
N GLU A 14 44.83 -65.06 -17.75
CA GLU A 14 44.24 -63.96 -18.52
C GLU A 14 43.19 -63.23 -17.66
N LEU A 15 42.27 -63.96 -17.04
CA LEU A 15 41.28 -63.40 -16.12
C LEU A 15 41.94 -62.73 -14.90
N ALA A 16 42.99 -63.32 -14.33
CA ALA A 16 43.74 -62.70 -13.24
C ALA A 16 44.48 -61.43 -13.68
N SER A 17 44.93 -61.37 -14.94
CA SER A 17 45.54 -60.18 -15.53
C SER A 17 44.50 -59.09 -15.81
N GLU A 18 43.32 -59.45 -16.30
CA GLU A 18 42.19 -58.55 -16.49
C GLU A 18 41.68 -58.00 -15.16
N LEU A 19 41.45 -58.85 -14.16
CA LEU A 19 41.05 -58.41 -12.82
C LEU A 19 42.11 -57.50 -12.19
N LYS A 20 43.40 -57.79 -12.40
CA LYS A 20 44.49 -56.93 -11.93
C LYS A 20 44.59 -55.61 -12.70
N ALA A 21 44.10 -55.54 -13.93
CA ALA A 21 44.02 -54.30 -14.70
C ALA A 21 42.80 -53.47 -14.28
N ASP A 22 41.64 -54.11 -14.07
CA ASP A 22 40.38 -53.46 -13.66
C ASP A 22 40.40 -53.04 -12.17
N CYS A 23 41.09 -53.80 -11.33
CA CYS A 23 41.37 -53.44 -9.92
C CYS A 23 42.73 -52.72 -9.77
N GLY A 24 43.42 -52.51 -10.89
CA GLY A 24 44.77 -51.99 -10.99
C GLY A 24 44.81 -50.49 -10.83
N ALA A 25 44.82 -50.08 -9.57
CA ALA A 25 44.86 -48.70 -9.12
C ALA A 25 43.55 -47.93 -9.38
N VAL A 26 42.57 -48.18 -8.51
CA VAL A 26 41.79 -47.03 -8.01
C VAL A 26 42.83 -46.04 -7.48
N ASP A 27 43.14 -45.02 -8.27
CA ASP A 27 44.10 -44.00 -7.86
C ASP A 27 43.48 -43.26 -6.69
N VAL A 28 44.07 -43.45 -5.51
CA VAL A 28 43.62 -42.79 -4.27
C VAL A 28 43.59 -41.27 -4.45
N ARG A 29 44.41 -40.72 -5.36
CA ARG A 29 44.35 -39.30 -5.73
C ARG A 29 43.11 -38.95 -6.54
N SER A 30 42.67 -39.80 -7.48
CA SER A 30 41.41 -39.60 -8.22
C SER A 30 40.20 -39.69 -7.30
N VAL A 31 40.19 -40.61 -6.34
CA VAL A 31 39.13 -40.70 -5.33
C VAL A 31 39.13 -39.45 -4.43
N ALA A 32 40.31 -38.99 -4.00
CA ALA A 32 40.42 -37.75 -3.23
C ALA A 32 39.96 -36.52 -4.02
N ALA A 33 40.26 -36.47 -5.33
CA ALA A 33 39.78 -35.40 -6.21
C ALA A 33 38.26 -35.40 -6.31
N LEU A 34 37.63 -36.56 -6.53
CA LEU A 34 36.17 -36.69 -6.56
C LEU A 34 35.52 -36.34 -5.20
N LEU A 35 36.15 -36.71 -4.08
CA LEU A 35 35.68 -36.31 -2.75
C LEU A 35 35.76 -34.79 -2.55
N ASN A 36 36.80 -34.13 -3.05
CA ASN A 36 36.92 -32.68 -2.99
C ASN A 36 35.89 -32.00 -3.88
N GLU A 37 35.71 -32.46 -5.13
CA GLU A 37 34.69 -31.96 -6.05
C GLU A 37 33.28 -32.12 -5.46
N LEU A 38 33.00 -33.25 -4.80
CA LEU A 38 31.73 -33.48 -4.13
C LEU A 38 31.55 -32.57 -2.91
N ALA A 39 32.62 -32.32 -2.14
CA ALA A 39 32.59 -31.38 -1.02
C ALA A 39 32.31 -29.95 -1.51
N ASP A 40 33.03 -29.50 -2.54
CA ASP A 40 32.83 -28.19 -3.16
C ASP A 40 31.39 -28.06 -3.72
N ALA A 41 30.87 -29.11 -4.35
CA ALA A 41 29.50 -29.14 -4.86
C ALA A 41 28.45 -29.08 -3.73
N LEU A 42 28.71 -29.72 -2.59
CA LEU A 42 27.83 -29.67 -1.43
C LEU A 42 27.83 -28.28 -0.77
N ASP A 43 28.98 -27.62 -0.67
CA ASP A 43 29.10 -26.26 -0.16
C ASP A 43 28.31 -25.27 -1.03
N VAL A 44 28.43 -25.37 -2.35
CA VAL A 44 27.63 -24.59 -3.30
C VAL A 44 26.14 -24.85 -3.12
N GLN A 45 25.75 -26.11 -2.90
CA GLN A 45 24.34 -26.47 -2.73
C GLN A 45 23.78 -26.00 -1.38
N SER A 46 24.59 -25.99 -0.31
CA SER A 46 24.23 -25.38 0.96
C SER A 46 23.98 -23.88 0.80
N ALA A 47 24.92 -23.17 0.15
CA ALA A 47 24.77 -21.73 -0.09
C ALA A 47 23.53 -21.41 -0.94
N ARG A 48 23.21 -22.23 -1.94
CA ARG A 48 21.97 -22.10 -2.74
C ARG A 48 20.72 -22.35 -1.91
N SER A 49 20.74 -23.36 -1.03
CA SER A 49 19.63 -23.64 -0.12
C SER A 49 19.38 -22.48 0.84
N ASP A 50 20.44 -21.93 1.41
CA ASP A 50 20.37 -20.78 2.32
C ASP A 50 19.86 -19.53 1.60
N ALA A 51 20.32 -19.29 0.36
CA ALA A 51 19.84 -18.19 -0.47
C ALA A 51 18.35 -18.34 -0.83
N LEU A 52 17.90 -19.56 -1.16
CA LEU A 52 16.49 -19.84 -1.46
C LEU A 52 15.62 -19.67 -0.20
N ALA A 53 16.09 -20.13 0.96
CA ALA A 53 15.41 -19.93 2.23
C ALA A 53 15.29 -18.43 2.60
N ALA A 54 16.33 -17.64 2.34
CA ALA A 54 16.28 -16.19 2.52
C ALA A 54 15.31 -15.52 1.54
N ALA A 55 15.30 -15.94 0.28
CA ALA A 55 14.37 -15.42 -0.73
C ALA A 55 12.91 -15.75 -0.41
N LEU A 56 12.63 -16.96 0.09
CA LEU A 56 11.29 -17.37 0.52
C LEU A 56 10.80 -16.50 1.69
N LYS A 57 11.64 -16.31 2.71
CA LYS A 57 11.30 -15.42 3.84
C LYS A 57 11.03 -13.99 3.40
N ALA A 58 11.81 -13.48 2.44
CA ALA A 58 11.58 -12.15 1.87
C ALA A 58 10.25 -12.09 1.10
N SER A 59 9.91 -13.13 0.33
CA SER A 59 8.61 -13.21 -0.36
C SER A 59 7.45 -13.26 0.63
N GLU A 60 7.54 -14.07 1.68
CA GLU A 60 6.50 -14.17 2.71
C GLU A 60 6.29 -12.85 3.44
N ALA A 61 7.38 -12.12 3.73
CA ALA A 61 7.31 -10.78 4.32
C ALA A 61 6.63 -9.78 3.38
N ASN A 62 6.98 -9.80 2.09
CA ASN A 62 6.35 -8.95 1.08
C ASN A 62 4.86 -9.27 0.90
N ASP A 63 4.48 -10.55 0.92
CA ASP A 63 3.08 -10.97 0.83
C ASP A 63 2.27 -10.54 2.06
N ALA A 64 2.88 -10.60 3.25
CA ALA A 64 2.26 -10.10 4.48
C ALA A 64 2.05 -8.58 4.43
N ASP A 65 3.06 -7.84 3.94
CA ASP A 65 3.00 -6.39 3.75
C ASP A 65 1.91 -5.99 2.73
N ALA A 66 1.86 -6.67 1.57
CA ALA A 66 0.85 -6.44 0.55
C ALA A 66 -0.57 -6.71 1.07
N ARG A 67 -0.77 -7.78 1.85
CA ARG A 67 -2.07 -8.08 2.49
C ARG A 67 -2.46 -6.99 3.49
N CYS A 68 -1.52 -6.51 4.29
CA CYS A 68 -1.77 -5.41 5.23
C CYS A 68 -2.18 -4.13 4.50
N HIS A 69 -1.50 -3.80 3.40
CA HIS A 69 -1.79 -2.60 2.61
C HIS A 69 -3.15 -2.62 1.91
N VAL A 70 -3.70 -3.79 1.60
CA VAL A 70 -5.02 -3.92 0.95
C VAL A 70 -6.17 -3.98 1.96
N ALA A 71 -5.94 -4.48 3.18
CA ALA A 71 -6.99 -4.60 4.19
C ALA A 71 -7.60 -3.25 4.61
N GLU A 72 -6.77 -2.25 4.88
CA GLU A 72 -7.22 -0.91 5.29
C GLU A 72 -8.16 -0.24 4.25
N PRO A 73 -7.81 -0.15 2.95
CA PRO A 73 -8.71 0.44 1.96
C PRO A 73 -9.95 -0.40 1.69
N GLU A 74 -9.90 -1.73 1.86
CA GLU A 74 -11.10 -2.58 1.76
C GLU A 74 -12.11 -2.25 2.86
N GLU A 75 -11.67 -2.05 4.10
CA GLU A 75 -12.53 -1.64 5.21
C GLU A 75 -13.17 -0.25 4.96
N LYS A 76 -12.37 0.73 4.48
CA LYS A 76 -12.88 2.05 4.10
C LYS A 76 -13.92 1.95 2.97
N CYS A 77 -13.66 1.15 1.94
CA CYS A 77 -14.61 0.91 0.85
C CYS A 77 -15.91 0.27 1.35
N ALA A 78 -15.82 -0.70 2.26
CA ALA A 78 -16.99 -1.35 2.84
C ALA A 78 -17.85 -0.36 3.66
N ALA A 79 -17.21 0.51 4.46
CA ALA A 79 -17.89 1.56 5.21
C ALA A 79 -18.61 2.56 4.29
N LEU A 80 -17.92 3.05 3.25
CA LEU A 80 -18.51 3.94 2.25
C LEU A 80 -19.65 3.26 1.47
N ALA A 81 -19.53 1.98 1.15
CA ALA A 81 -20.58 1.24 0.46
C ALA A 81 -21.83 1.07 1.35
N ALA A 82 -21.65 0.78 2.64
CA ALA A 82 -22.73 0.71 3.61
C ALA A 82 -23.45 2.05 3.77
N GLU A 83 -22.68 3.15 3.87
CA GLU A 83 -23.24 4.50 3.95
C GLU A 83 -24.02 4.88 2.69
N ASN A 84 -23.48 4.57 1.51
CA ASN A 84 -24.17 4.77 0.22
C ASN A 84 -25.47 3.95 0.11
N ALA A 85 -25.48 2.73 0.63
CA ALA A 85 -26.70 1.92 0.69
C ALA A 85 -27.74 2.55 1.62
N ALA A 86 -27.31 3.04 2.80
CA ALA A 86 -28.17 3.73 3.75
C ALA A 86 -28.77 5.02 3.13
N LEU A 87 -27.95 5.85 2.50
CA LEU A 87 -28.38 7.07 1.80
C LEU A 87 -29.42 6.79 0.72
N LYS A 88 -29.21 5.75 -0.10
CA LYS A 88 -30.16 5.35 -1.16
C LYS A 88 -31.48 4.82 -0.60
N SER A 89 -31.44 4.18 0.57
CA SER A 89 -32.64 3.66 1.23
C SER A 89 -33.36 4.72 2.07
N ALA A 90 -32.72 5.85 2.36
CA ALA A 90 -33.27 6.89 3.20
C ALA A 90 -34.42 7.58 2.46
N HIS A 91 -35.63 7.44 2.99
CA HIS A 91 -36.81 8.10 2.49
C HIS A 91 -37.63 8.64 3.67
N PRO A 92 -38.41 9.72 3.47
CA PRO A 92 -39.30 10.24 4.50
C PRO A 92 -40.30 9.15 4.91
N GLN A 93 -40.68 9.11 6.19
CA GLN A 93 -41.72 8.16 6.61
C GLN A 93 -43.06 8.53 5.95
N PRO A 94 -43.76 7.55 5.34
CA PRO A 94 -45.11 7.77 4.85
C PRO A 94 -46.00 8.29 5.99
N PHE A 95 -46.74 9.38 5.73
CA PHE A 95 -47.63 10.01 6.72
C PHE A 95 -46.94 10.49 8.01
N GLY A 96 -45.62 10.72 7.98
CA GLY A 96 -44.89 11.35 9.08
C GLY A 96 -45.15 12.86 9.20
N PRO A 97 -44.66 13.51 10.27
CA PRO A 97 -44.84 14.96 10.49
C PRO A 97 -44.26 15.80 9.34
N GLU A 98 -43.15 15.35 8.75
CA GLU A 98 -42.44 16.01 7.67
C GLU A 98 -43.20 15.88 6.35
N MET A 99 -43.88 14.74 6.14
CA MET A 99 -44.81 14.55 5.03
C MET A 99 -46.03 15.46 5.18
N MET A 100 -46.56 15.62 6.40
CA MET A 100 -47.69 16.51 6.68
C MET A 100 -47.31 17.99 6.44
N LYS A 101 -46.14 18.43 6.92
CA LYS A 101 -45.60 19.77 6.60
C LYS A 101 -45.43 20.01 5.11
N ALA A 102 -45.00 19.00 4.36
CA ALA A 102 -44.86 19.10 2.91
C ALA A 102 -46.22 19.22 2.20
N LEU A 103 -47.23 18.48 2.66
CA LEU A 103 -48.60 18.60 2.15
C LEU A 103 -49.20 19.98 2.45
N ASP A 104 -49.01 20.50 3.66
CA ASP A 104 -49.47 21.85 4.04
C ASP A 104 -48.80 22.93 3.15
N ALA A 105 -47.51 22.79 2.87
CA ALA A 105 -46.78 23.71 1.99
C ALA A 105 -47.26 23.64 0.54
N TYR A 106 -47.60 22.44 0.06
CA TYR A 106 -48.20 22.25 -1.26
C TYR A 106 -49.58 22.92 -1.35
N GLU A 107 -50.47 22.62 -0.42
CA GLU A 107 -51.87 23.09 -0.42
C GLU A 107 -51.95 24.63 -0.34
N LYS A 108 -51.03 25.26 0.38
CA LYS A 108 -50.94 26.73 0.50
C LYS A 108 -50.75 27.46 -0.82
N HIS A 109 -50.08 26.83 -1.79
CA HIS A 109 -49.76 27.45 -3.07
C HIS A 109 -50.43 26.77 -4.28
N GLN A 110 -51.21 25.69 -4.05
CA GLN A 110 -51.74 24.86 -5.14
C GLN A 110 -52.67 25.63 -6.10
N ASP A 111 -53.42 26.61 -5.58
CA ASP A 111 -54.47 27.31 -6.35
C ASP A 111 -53.92 28.46 -7.20
N GLU A 112 -52.76 29.03 -6.82
CA GLU A 112 -52.16 30.18 -7.50
C GLU A 112 -50.94 29.80 -8.33
N VAL A 113 -49.98 29.09 -7.73
CA VAL A 113 -48.71 28.71 -8.35
C VAL A 113 -48.35 27.28 -7.91
N PRO A 114 -48.95 26.26 -8.54
CA PRO A 114 -48.78 24.86 -8.13
C PRO A 114 -47.32 24.38 -8.19
N GLU A 115 -46.50 24.98 -9.06
CA GLU A 115 -45.06 24.71 -9.14
C GLU A 115 -44.31 25.12 -7.86
N THR A 116 -44.69 26.25 -7.25
CA THR A 116 -44.10 26.73 -5.99
C THR A 116 -44.46 25.80 -4.83
N GLY A 117 -45.74 25.41 -4.73
CA GLY A 117 -46.18 24.45 -3.71
C GLY A 117 -45.47 23.10 -3.85
N MET A 118 -45.25 22.62 -5.08
CA MET A 118 -44.48 21.41 -5.33
C MET A 118 -43.00 21.53 -4.91
N LEU A 119 -42.36 22.65 -5.22
CA LEU A 119 -40.96 22.88 -4.86
C LEU A 119 -40.78 23.01 -3.35
N ASP A 120 -41.66 23.72 -2.66
CA ASP A 120 -41.61 23.89 -1.21
C ASP A 120 -41.81 22.54 -0.50
N ALA A 121 -42.79 21.74 -0.94
CA ALA A 121 -42.99 20.38 -0.45
C ALA A 121 -41.76 19.49 -0.69
N PHE A 122 -41.15 19.57 -1.88
CA PHE A 122 -39.95 18.83 -2.22
C PHE A 122 -38.76 19.19 -1.32
N PHE A 123 -38.50 20.48 -1.07
CA PHE A 123 -37.42 20.91 -0.20
C PHE A 123 -37.63 20.45 1.25
N ILE A 124 -38.85 20.51 1.77
CA ILE A 124 -39.18 20.00 3.11
C ILE A 124 -38.89 18.49 3.21
N LEU A 125 -39.33 17.70 2.23
CA LEU A 125 -39.11 16.25 2.22
C LEU A 125 -37.63 15.91 2.07
N ARG A 126 -36.92 16.58 1.15
CA ARG A 126 -35.47 16.38 0.95
C ARG A 126 -34.70 16.73 2.22
N ASP A 127 -34.97 17.89 2.82
CA ASP A 127 -34.22 18.39 3.98
C ASP A 127 -34.56 17.64 5.27
N SER A 128 -35.66 16.88 5.28
CA SER A 128 -35.97 15.93 6.35
C SER A 128 -35.05 14.69 6.35
N ILE A 129 -34.46 14.36 5.20
CA ILE A 129 -33.52 13.24 5.07
C ILE A 129 -32.12 13.75 5.42
N ARG A 130 -31.88 13.94 6.72
CA ARG A 130 -30.52 14.20 7.24
C ARG A 130 -29.87 12.90 7.66
N VAL A 131 -29.25 12.22 6.71
CA VAL A 131 -28.36 11.09 6.99
C VAL A 131 -26.97 11.66 7.26
N THR A 132 -26.41 11.37 8.43
CA THR A 132 -25.02 11.69 8.71
C THR A 132 -24.11 10.78 7.91
N THR A 133 -23.03 11.34 7.36
CA THR A 133 -22.11 10.65 6.44
C THR A 133 -20.69 10.58 7.01
N PRO A 134 -20.49 9.95 8.18
CA PRO A 134 -19.22 9.99 8.89
C PRO A 134 -18.07 9.34 8.12
N ALA A 135 -18.32 8.30 7.31
CA ALA A 135 -17.28 7.65 6.53
C ALA A 135 -16.84 8.53 5.36
N THR A 136 -17.79 9.20 4.70
CA THR A 136 -17.49 10.19 3.66
C THR A 136 -16.74 11.39 4.24
N ASP A 137 -17.18 11.92 5.38
CA ASP A 137 -16.53 13.06 6.03
C ASP A 137 -15.09 12.73 6.45
N ALA A 138 -14.87 11.55 7.04
CA ALA A 138 -13.54 11.06 7.38
C ALA A 138 -12.64 10.93 6.14
N TRP A 139 -13.16 10.35 5.05
CA TRP A 139 -12.42 10.23 3.79
C TRP A 139 -12.06 11.58 3.19
N VAL A 140 -13.01 12.54 3.15
CA VAL A 140 -12.76 13.89 2.64
C VAL A 140 -11.69 14.60 3.48
N ASN A 141 -11.71 14.44 4.80
CA ASN A 141 -10.70 15.02 5.69
C ASN A 141 -9.32 14.41 5.44
N GLU A 142 -9.23 13.07 5.31
CA GLU A 142 -7.99 12.37 4.96
C GLU A 142 -7.42 12.88 3.62
N GLN A 143 -8.26 12.99 2.58
CA GLN A 143 -7.82 13.49 1.29
C GLN A 143 -7.37 14.95 1.35
N ARG A 144 -8.07 15.80 2.11
CA ARG A 144 -7.67 17.19 2.32
C ARG A 144 -6.31 17.28 3.00
N ASP A 145 -6.08 16.51 4.05
CA ASP A 145 -4.79 16.47 4.75
C ASP A 145 -3.67 16.02 3.80
N ALA A 146 -3.89 14.95 3.03
CA ALA A 146 -2.93 14.47 2.04
C ALA A 146 -2.58 15.53 0.97
N ILE A 147 -3.58 16.26 0.48
CA ILE A 147 -3.39 17.34 -0.50
C ILE A 147 -2.61 18.50 0.12
N LEU A 148 -2.93 18.89 1.35
CA LEU A 148 -2.24 19.98 2.04
C LEU A 148 -0.77 19.64 2.31
N ASP A 149 -0.49 18.42 2.76
CA ASP A 149 0.87 17.94 2.98
C ASP A 149 1.67 17.86 1.66
N ALA A 150 1.05 17.37 0.59
CA ALA A 150 1.66 17.36 -0.74
C ALA A 150 1.94 18.78 -1.26
N THR A 151 1.01 19.71 -1.04
CA THR A 151 1.14 21.11 -1.43
C THR A 151 2.26 21.79 -0.65
N PHE A 152 2.36 21.56 0.65
CA PHE A 152 3.46 22.06 1.48
C PHE A 152 4.81 21.54 1.00
N LYS A 153 4.89 20.23 0.72
CA LYS A 153 6.11 19.61 0.18
C LYS A 153 6.50 20.23 -1.17
N ALA A 154 5.54 20.46 -2.07
CA ALA A 154 5.78 21.10 -3.36
C ALA A 154 6.24 22.56 -3.21
N ALA A 155 5.60 23.33 -2.32
CA ALA A 155 5.99 24.69 -2.01
C ALA A 155 7.43 24.77 -1.46
N LYS A 156 7.78 23.85 -0.57
CA LYS A 156 9.15 23.70 -0.04
C LYS A 156 10.16 23.43 -1.16
N GLN A 157 9.87 22.48 -2.03
CA GLN A 157 10.74 22.14 -3.17
C GLN A 157 10.90 23.31 -4.14
N GLU A 158 9.84 24.09 -4.37
CA GLU A 158 9.90 25.26 -5.23
C GLU A 158 10.77 26.37 -4.63
N VAL A 159 10.70 26.60 -3.31
CA VAL A 159 11.62 27.50 -2.60
C VAL A 159 13.07 27.03 -2.75
N GLU A 160 13.33 25.74 -2.52
CA GLU A 160 14.67 25.16 -2.65
C GLU A 160 15.22 25.29 -4.07
N ARG A 161 14.39 24.99 -5.06
CA ARG A 161 14.71 25.10 -6.49
C ARG A 161 15.02 26.54 -6.89
N ARG A 162 14.21 27.51 -6.42
CA ARG A 162 14.34 28.92 -6.80
C ARG A 162 15.58 29.58 -6.22
N PHE A 163 15.97 29.23 -5.00
CA PHE A 163 17.05 29.89 -4.27
C PHE A 163 18.33 29.05 -4.15
N GLY A 164 18.33 27.80 -4.61
CA GLY A 164 19.50 26.93 -4.64
C GLY A 164 20.04 26.57 -3.24
N ARG A 165 19.16 26.56 -2.24
CA ARG A 165 19.47 26.35 -0.82
C ARG A 165 18.39 25.49 -0.19
N THR A 166 18.66 24.92 0.99
CA THR A 166 17.62 24.20 1.72
C THR A 166 16.51 25.16 2.15
N PHE A 167 15.30 24.64 2.35
CA PHE A 167 14.19 25.47 2.83
C PHE A 167 14.52 26.13 4.18
N GLN A 168 15.24 25.42 5.05
CA GLN A 168 15.66 25.95 6.35
C GLN A 168 16.61 27.14 6.21
N ASP A 169 17.57 27.06 5.28
CA ASP A 169 18.48 28.18 5.00
C ASP A 169 17.72 29.38 4.42
N CYS A 170 16.78 29.14 3.49
CA CYS A 170 15.91 30.17 2.93
C CYS A 170 15.06 30.84 4.02
N ALA A 171 14.44 30.05 4.91
CA ALA A 171 13.63 30.56 6.01
C ALA A 171 14.46 31.37 7.02
N TRP A 172 15.69 30.91 7.30
CA TRP A 172 16.63 31.63 8.16
C TRP A 172 17.04 32.99 7.54
N LEU A 173 17.32 33.01 6.24
CA LEU A 173 17.70 34.22 5.50
C LEU A 173 16.53 35.20 5.37
N ALA A 174 15.32 34.71 5.11
CA ALA A 174 14.10 35.51 4.99
C ALA A 174 13.78 36.30 6.28
N ARG A 175 14.16 35.78 7.45
CA ARG A 175 13.98 36.48 8.75
C ARG A 175 14.99 37.60 8.99
N ARG A 176 16.13 37.60 8.27
CA ARG A 176 17.27 38.50 8.52
C ARG A 176 17.56 39.47 7.40
N ASN A 177 17.11 39.17 6.18
CA ASN A 177 17.31 40.01 5.00
C ASN A 177 15.98 40.59 4.50
N SER A 178 16.06 41.67 3.74
CA SER A 178 14.91 42.35 3.12
C SER A 178 14.56 41.82 1.72
N ASP A 179 15.06 40.64 1.33
CA ASP A 179 14.68 40.02 0.05
C ASP A 179 13.20 39.65 0.08
N THR A 180 12.39 40.49 -0.56
CA THR A 180 10.94 40.36 -0.61
C THR A 180 10.48 39.12 -1.37
N GLN A 181 11.29 38.61 -2.30
CA GLN A 181 10.95 37.42 -3.08
C GLN A 181 11.18 36.14 -2.26
N MET A 182 12.32 36.04 -1.58
CA MET A 182 12.59 34.89 -0.70
C MET A 182 11.63 34.87 0.48
N LYS A 183 11.39 36.03 1.10
CA LYS A 183 10.46 36.16 2.21
C LYS A 183 9.04 35.77 1.83
N GLY A 184 8.50 36.30 0.72
CA GLY A 184 7.17 35.94 0.26
C GLY A 184 7.03 34.45 -0.10
N ALA A 185 8.07 33.84 -0.69
CA ALA A 185 8.02 32.41 -1.04
C ALA A 185 8.05 31.50 0.20
N VAL A 186 8.85 31.84 1.22
CA VAL A 186 8.87 31.11 2.50
C VAL A 186 7.56 31.29 3.25
N GLU A 187 7.05 32.52 3.35
CA GLU A 187 5.78 32.83 4.02
C GLU A 187 4.61 32.07 3.39
N MET A 188 4.57 31.96 2.06
CA MET A 188 3.55 31.16 1.37
C MET A 188 3.64 29.67 1.70
N ALA A 189 4.84 29.11 1.84
CA ALA A 189 5.01 27.71 2.24
C ALA A 189 4.60 27.49 3.71
N GLU A 190 5.08 28.34 4.63
CA GLU A 190 4.70 28.30 6.05
C GLU A 190 3.18 28.53 6.25
N TRP A 191 2.54 29.34 5.39
CA TRP A 191 1.10 29.56 5.42
C TRP A 191 0.30 28.28 5.12
N VAL A 192 0.75 27.44 4.17
CA VAL A 192 0.08 26.16 3.85
C VAL A 192 0.13 25.21 5.06
N GLU A 193 1.24 25.17 5.78
CA GLU A 193 1.39 24.36 6.98
C GLU A 193 0.49 24.86 8.14
N LEU A 194 0.45 26.19 8.35
CA LEU A 194 -0.43 26.81 9.33
C LEU A 194 -1.92 26.61 8.99
N TYR A 195 -2.27 26.74 7.71
CA TYR A 195 -3.61 26.45 7.22
C TYR A 195 -3.99 25.00 7.55
N ALA A 196 -3.14 24.04 7.19
CA ALA A 196 -3.37 22.63 7.51
C ALA A 196 -3.54 22.37 9.01
N ALA A 197 -2.72 22.98 9.86
CA ALA A 197 -2.84 22.86 11.32
C ALA A 197 -4.18 23.43 11.85
N GLN A 198 -4.67 24.53 11.28
CA GLN A 198 -5.96 25.12 11.65
C GLN A 198 -7.13 24.19 11.32
N PHE A 199 -7.09 23.49 10.17
CA PHE A 199 -8.12 22.52 9.81
C PHE A 199 -8.10 21.29 10.71
N ARG A 200 -6.92 20.74 10.99
CA ARG A 200 -6.78 19.61 11.93
C ARG A 200 -7.31 19.97 13.32
N GLY A 201 -6.99 21.16 13.83
CA GLY A 201 -7.50 21.63 15.13
C GLY A 201 -9.01 21.92 15.15
N SER A 202 -9.63 22.19 14.00
CA SER A 202 -11.08 22.39 13.90
C SER A 202 -11.86 21.07 13.85
N GLN A 203 -11.22 19.95 13.45
CA GLN A 203 -11.85 18.62 13.42
C GLN A 203 -12.01 18.01 14.82
N ASP A 204 -11.06 18.26 15.74
CA ASP A 204 -11.10 17.77 17.13
C ASP A 204 -12.13 18.50 18.04
N GLY A 205 -12.70 19.62 17.58
CA GLY A 205 -13.68 20.38 18.34
C GLY A 205 -15.10 19.81 18.33
N GLY A 206 -15.37 18.79 17.51
CA GLY A 206 -16.71 18.23 17.26
C GLY A 206 -17.18 17.12 18.21
N THR A 207 -16.34 16.61 19.11
CA THR A 207 -16.68 15.47 20.00
C THR A 207 -17.00 15.89 21.44
N ARG A 208 -17.66 17.02 21.63
CA ARG A 208 -18.02 17.51 22.97
C ARG A 208 -19.50 17.89 23.05
N GLU A 209 -20.37 16.90 22.93
CA GLU A 209 -21.75 16.90 23.44
C GLU A 209 -22.08 15.54 24.07
#